data_AF-A0A0Q9A509-F1
#
_entry.id   AF-A0A0Q9A509-F1
#
_cell.length_a   1.000
_cell.length_b   1.000
_cell.length_c   1.000
_cell.angle_alpha   90.00
_cell.angle_beta   90.00
_cell.angle_gamma   90.00
#
_symmetry.space_group_name_H-M   'P 1'
#
loop_
_entity.id
_entity.type
_entity.pdbx_description
1 polymer ?
#
loop_
_entity_poly.entity_id
_entity_poly.type
_entity_poly.pdbx_seq_one_letter_code
_entity_poly.pdbx_strand_id
1 'polypeptide(L)'
;MSAAGQVTKSMNAVGGFVVLGAETFAAMFRRPFAWRELFEQIAFVARVSIFPTIMLSIPYTVLIVFTLNIVLLEIGAGDLSGAGAALASVTQVGPVVTAIVVSGAAATAMCADLGARTIREEIDAMKVIGVNPVQALVVPRVLAATFVALMLYSVVAVVGLTGSYLFVVYVQNVTPGAFVAGLTLLTGLPQVIVSLVKALLFGLSAGLIACHQGLSVGGGPTGVGNAVNETVVFSFMALFLINILATALGVKVTG
;
A
#
# COMPACT_ATOMS: atom_id res chain seq x y z
N MET A 1 15.02 -33.58 -5.50
CA MET A 1 14.15 -32.73 -6.36
C MET A 1 15.08 -31.91 -7.24
N SER A 2 15.09 -32.13 -8.55
CA SER A 2 16.08 -31.53 -9.46
C SER A 2 15.89 -30.02 -9.55
N ALA A 3 16.98 -29.25 -9.47
CA ALA A 3 16.98 -27.79 -9.59
C ALA A 3 16.22 -27.29 -10.83
N ALA A 4 16.21 -28.07 -11.92
CA ALA A 4 15.46 -27.76 -13.13
C ALA A 4 13.94 -27.72 -12.91
N GLY A 5 13.37 -28.63 -12.10
CA GLY A 5 11.93 -28.65 -11.82
C GLY A 5 11.48 -27.48 -10.94
N GLN A 6 12.37 -26.98 -10.08
CA GLN A 6 12.11 -25.81 -9.25
C GLN A 6 12.18 -24.52 -10.05
N VAL A 7 13.11 -24.43 -11.01
CA VAL A 7 13.20 -23.31 -11.96
C VAL A 7 11.94 -23.23 -12.83
N THR A 8 11.45 -24.34 -13.38
CA THR A 8 10.23 -24.35 -14.21
C THR A 8 8.98 -23.96 -13.42
N LYS A 9 8.85 -24.40 -12.16
CA LYS A 9 7.71 -24.03 -11.30
C LYS A 9 7.70 -22.54 -10.98
N SER A 10 8.86 -21.95 -10.69
CA SER A 10 8.99 -20.51 -10.46
C SER A 10 8.72 -19.70 -11.73
N MET A 11 9.19 -20.16 -12.90
CA MET A 11 8.91 -19.51 -14.18
C MET A 11 7.42 -19.53 -14.52
N ASN A 12 6.72 -20.63 -14.22
CA ASN A 12 5.28 -20.72 -14.43
C ASN A 12 4.49 -19.82 -13.47
N ALA A 13 4.94 -19.67 -12.21
CA ALA A 13 4.31 -18.75 -11.26
C ALA A 13 4.47 -17.28 -11.68
N VAL A 14 5.66 -16.89 -12.14
CA VAL A 14 5.90 -15.54 -12.68
C VAL A 14 5.10 -15.32 -13.97
N GLY A 15 5.04 -16.32 -14.85
CA GLY A 15 4.20 -16.28 -16.05
C GLY A 15 2.72 -16.09 -15.72
N GLY A 16 2.20 -16.84 -14.75
CA GLY A 16 0.82 -16.71 -14.26
C GLY A 16 0.52 -15.32 -13.69
N PHE A 17 1.44 -14.74 -12.93
CA PHE A 17 1.31 -13.39 -12.40
C PHE A 17 1.26 -12.33 -13.51
N VAL A 18 2.14 -12.42 -14.51
CA VAL A 18 2.18 -11.49 -15.64
C VAL A 18 0.91 -11.60 -16.49
N VAL A 19 0.44 -12.81 -16.74
CA VAL A 19 -0.82 -13.05 -17.46
C VAL A 19 -1.99 -12.48 -16.67
N LEU A 20 -2.09 -12.74 -15.37
CA LEU A 20 -3.15 -12.19 -14.52
C LEU A 20 -3.12 -10.66 -14.51
N GLY A 21 -1.93 -10.07 -14.43
CA GLY A 21 -1.74 -8.62 -14.53
C GLY A 21 -2.27 -8.08 -15.85
N ALA A 22 -1.83 -8.65 -16.98
CA ALA A 22 -2.27 -8.25 -18.31
C ALA A 22 -3.78 -8.42 -18.52
N GLU A 23 -4.35 -9.54 -18.08
CA GLU A 23 -5.79 -9.80 -18.12
C GLU A 23 -6.57 -8.83 -17.24
N THR A 24 -6.06 -8.51 -16.05
CA THR A 24 -6.69 -7.53 -15.15
C THR A 24 -6.70 -6.15 -15.79
N PHE A 25 -5.58 -5.71 -16.38
CA PHE A 25 -5.52 -4.43 -17.09
C PHE A 25 -6.45 -4.41 -18.31
N ALA A 26 -6.49 -5.49 -19.09
CA ALA A 26 -7.39 -5.58 -20.24
C ALA A 26 -8.87 -5.64 -19.83
N ALA A 27 -9.19 -6.38 -18.77
CA ALA A 27 -10.54 -6.51 -18.23
C ALA A 27 -11.01 -5.25 -17.49
N MET A 28 -10.08 -4.43 -16.99
CA MET A 28 -10.37 -3.12 -16.39
C MET A 28 -11.05 -2.15 -17.37
N PHE A 29 -11.01 -2.38 -18.68
CA PHE A 29 -11.71 -1.56 -19.68
C PHE A 29 -12.91 -2.27 -20.33
N ARG A 30 -13.21 -3.52 -19.94
CA ARG A 30 -14.33 -4.29 -20.49
C ARG A 30 -15.59 -4.17 -19.64
N ARG A 31 -16.73 -3.93 -20.27
CA ARG A 31 -18.06 -3.97 -19.64
C ARG A 31 -18.57 -5.42 -19.56
N PRO A 32 -19.41 -5.80 -18.58
CA PRO A 32 -19.95 -4.99 -17.47
C PRO A 32 -19.04 -4.98 -16.22
N PHE A 33 -19.03 -3.86 -15.49
CA PHE A 33 -18.32 -3.73 -14.21
C PHE A 33 -19.20 -4.16 -13.03
N ALA A 34 -18.63 -4.94 -12.12
CA ALA A 34 -19.26 -5.36 -10.87
C ALA A 34 -19.18 -4.23 -9.81
N TRP A 35 -19.94 -3.15 -9.99
CA TRP A 35 -19.93 -1.98 -9.09
C TRP A 35 -20.25 -2.32 -7.63
N ARG A 36 -21.15 -3.28 -7.40
CA ARG A 36 -21.52 -3.72 -6.04
C ARG A 36 -20.32 -4.33 -5.31
N GLU A 37 -19.63 -5.27 -5.97
CA GLU A 37 -18.41 -5.89 -5.41
C GLU A 37 -17.33 -4.84 -5.16
N LEU A 38 -17.16 -3.85 -6.04
CA LEU A 38 -16.19 -2.77 -5.84
C LEU A 38 -16.43 -2.01 -4.53
N PHE A 39 -17.65 -1.57 -4.26
CA PHE A 39 -17.96 -0.82 -3.04
C PHE A 39 -17.84 -1.68 -1.78
N GLU A 40 -18.26 -2.94 -1.84
CA GLU A 40 -18.10 -3.89 -0.74
C GLU A 40 -16.62 -4.12 -0.42
N GLN A 41 -15.78 -4.31 -1.44
CA GLN A 41 -14.34 -4.48 -1.28
C GLN A 41 -13.66 -3.21 -0.77
N ILE A 42 -14.06 -2.01 -1.23
CA ILE A 42 -13.54 -0.75 -0.67
C ILE A 42 -13.82 -0.68 0.83
N ALA A 43 -15.07 -0.96 1.25
CA ALA A 43 -15.47 -0.91 2.65
C ALA A 43 -14.72 -1.96 3.50
N PHE A 44 -14.61 -3.19 3.00
CA PHE A 44 -13.90 -4.28 3.66
C PHE A 44 -12.43 -3.93 3.88
N VAL A 45 -11.74 -3.51 2.81
CA VAL A 45 -10.29 -3.24 2.83
C VAL A 45 -9.99 -1.99 3.66
N ALA A 46 -10.82 -0.96 3.57
CA ALA A 46 -10.70 0.24 4.40
C ALA A 46 -10.87 -0.10 5.88
N ARG A 47 -11.88 -0.90 6.26
CA ARG A 47 -12.14 -1.28 7.65
C ARG A 47 -10.99 -2.05 8.28
N VAL A 48 -10.39 -2.98 7.54
CA VAL A 48 -9.26 -3.78 8.02
C VAL A 48 -7.97 -2.96 8.12
N SER A 49 -7.82 -1.92 7.29
CA SER A 49 -6.56 -1.17 7.17
C SER A 49 -6.51 0.14 7.97
N ILE A 50 -7.64 0.81 8.20
CA ILE A 50 -7.67 2.13 8.87
C ILE A 50 -7.08 2.07 10.27
N PHE A 51 -7.50 1.10 11.09
CA PHE A 51 -7.06 1.03 12.49
C PHE A 51 -5.54 0.79 12.60
N PRO A 52 -4.95 -0.22 11.93
CA PRO A 52 -3.49 -0.38 11.90
C PRO A 52 -2.75 0.85 11.35
N THR A 53 -3.33 1.52 10.34
CA THR A 53 -2.73 2.73 9.74
C THR A 53 -2.58 3.85 10.75
N ILE A 54 -3.65 4.19 11.47
CA ILE A 54 -3.61 5.27 12.47
C ILE A 54 -2.63 4.89 13.58
N MET A 55 -2.71 3.66 14.08
CA MET A 55 -1.89 3.19 15.20
C MET A 55 -0.39 3.16 14.86
N LEU A 56 -0.01 2.85 13.61
CA LEU A 56 1.38 2.88 13.15
C LEU A 56 1.84 4.30 12.78
N SER A 57 0.96 5.13 12.21
CA SER A 57 1.32 6.45 11.70
C SER A 57 1.82 7.40 12.79
N ILE A 58 1.19 7.40 13.96
CA ILE A 58 1.52 8.31 15.07
C ILE A 58 2.94 8.07 15.60
N PRO A 59 3.29 6.87 16.15
CA PRO A 59 4.61 6.64 16.71
C PRO A 59 5.72 6.73 15.66
N TYR A 60 5.45 6.29 14.43
CA TYR A 60 6.44 6.33 13.35
C TYR A 60 6.73 7.76 12.92
N THR A 61 5.70 8.61 12.75
CA THR A 61 5.92 10.02 12.40
C THR A 61 6.62 10.76 13.53
N VAL A 62 6.19 10.55 14.77
CA VAL A 62 6.81 11.19 15.94
C VAL A 62 8.29 10.83 16.04
N LEU A 63 8.65 9.56 15.88
CA LEU A 63 10.04 9.11 15.94
C LEU A 63 10.91 9.79 14.88
N ILE A 64 10.46 9.80 13.62
CA ILE A 64 11.22 10.40 12.51
C ILE A 64 11.39 11.91 12.71
N VAL A 65 10.30 12.62 13.07
CA VAL A 65 10.34 14.07 13.27
C VAL A 65 11.18 14.45 14.48
N PHE A 66 11.11 13.66 15.55
CA PHE A 66 11.93 13.85 16.74
C PHE A 66 13.42 13.73 16.42
N THR A 67 13.83 12.67 15.71
CA THR A 67 15.22 12.48 15.29
C THR A 67 15.69 13.60 14.36
N LEU A 68 14.86 14.03 13.40
CA LEU A 68 15.19 15.15 12.53
C LEU A 68 15.35 16.46 13.31
N ASN A 69 14.51 16.71 14.31
CA ASN A 69 14.60 17.90 15.15
C ASN A 69 15.88 17.98 15.97
N ILE A 70 16.34 16.85 16.52
CA ILE A 70 17.60 16.82 17.29
C ILE A 70 18.74 17.36 16.41
N VAL A 71 18.83 16.87 15.18
CA VAL A 71 19.86 17.31 14.21
C VAL A 71 19.69 18.79 13.85
N LEU A 72 18.45 19.25 13.64
CA LEU A 72 18.18 20.65 13.31
C LEU A 72 18.53 21.59 14.47
N LEU A 73 18.29 21.17 15.71
CA LEU A 73 18.64 21.95 16.91
C LEU A 73 20.16 22.04 17.10
N GLU A 74 20.90 20.98 16.81
CA GLU A 74 22.38 20.98 16.89
C GLU A 74 23.02 22.00 15.94
N ILE A 75 22.41 22.25 14.79
CA ILE A 75 22.87 23.24 13.81
C ILE A 75 22.20 24.62 13.96
N GLY A 76 21.42 24.83 15.02
CA GLY A 76 20.71 26.10 15.28
C GLY A 76 19.53 26.39 14.35
N ALA A 77 19.08 25.41 13.57
CA ALA A 77 17.99 25.53 12.59
C ALA A 77 16.63 25.03 13.14
N GLY A 78 16.37 25.24 14.43
CA GLY A 78 15.12 24.80 15.09
C GLY A 78 13.85 25.34 14.44
N ASP A 79 13.91 26.52 13.82
CA ASP A 79 12.78 27.11 13.11
C ASP A 79 12.39 26.36 11.82
N LEU A 80 13.30 25.56 11.24
CA LEU A 80 13.02 24.68 10.08
C LEU A 80 12.41 23.33 10.46
N SER A 81 12.18 23.09 11.76
CA SER A 81 11.55 21.88 12.29
C SER A 81 10.24 21.52 11.57
N GLY A 82 9.37 22.50 11.32
CA GLY A 82 8.11 22.29 10.62
C GLY A 82 8.28 21.90 9.15
N ALA A 83 9.28 22.45 8.48
CA ALA A 83 9.58 22.15 7.09
C ALA A 83 10.13 20.72 6.93
N GLY A 84 11.06 20.33 7.81
CA GLY A 84 11.59 18.98 7.86
C GLY A 84 10.52 17.94 8.23
N ALA A 85 9.66 18.27 9.19
CA ALA A 85 8.56 17.40 9.60
C ALA A 85 7.55 17.17 8.47
N ALA A 86 7.17 18.23 7.76
CA ALA A 86 6.23 18.14 6.66
C ALA A 86 6.80 17.36 5.47
N LEU A 87 8.04 17.65 5.08
CA LEU A 87 8.72 16.92 4.02
C LEU A 87 8.86 15.44 4.36
N ALA A 88 9.33 15.11 5.56
CA ALA A 88 9.50 13.73 6.00
C ALA A 88 8.15 12.99 6.08
N SER A 89 7.12 13.66 6.62
CA SER A 89 5.79 13.07 6.78
C SER A 89 5.15 12.75 5.43
N VAL A 90 5.19 13.70 4.48
CA VAL A 90 4.55 13.58 3.17
C VAL A 90 5.32 12.68 2.20
N THR A 91 6.65 12.76 2.17
CA THR A 91 7.45 12.06 1.14
C THR A 91 7.91 10.67 1.52
N GLN A 92 8.05 10.39 2.83
CA GLN A 92 8.59 9.12 3.33
C GLN A 92 7.60 8.40 4.23
N VAL A 93 7.17 9.04 5.32
CA VAL A 93 6.33 8.38 6.34
C VAL A 93 5.00 7.94 5.74
N GLY A 94 4.31 8.81 4.99
CA GLY A 94 3.07 8.49 4.29
C GLY A 94 3.21 7.23 3.43
N PRO A 95 4.07 7.25 2.40
CA PRO A 95 4.28 6.09 1.53
C PRO A 95 4.70 4.81 2.26
N VAL A 96 5.61 4.90 3.25
CA VAL A 96 6.12 3.72 3.98
C VAL A 96 5.03 3.09 4.84
N VAL A 97 4.29 3.89 5.62
CA VAL A 97 3.20 3.37 6.47
C VAL A 97 2.11 2.77 5.60
N THR A 98 1.72 3.44 4.52
CA THR A 98 0.75 2.90 3.56
C THR A 98 1.24 1.57 2.95
N ALA A 99 2.51 1.48 2.56
CA ALA A 99 3.07 0.24 2.00
C ALA A 99 3.05 -0.92 3.00
N ILE A 100 3.41 -0.67 4.27
CA ILE A 100 3.40 -1.69 5.34
C ILE A 100 1.97 -2.18 5.59
N VAL A 101 1.00 -1.27 5.72
CA VAL A 101 -0.38 -1.66 6.03
C VAL A 101 -1.06 -2.33 4.84
N VAL A 102 -0.83 -1.83 3.63
CA VAL A 102 -1.43 -2.41 2.42
C VAL A 102 -0.83 -3.80 2.14
N SER A 103 0.49 -3.98 2.27
CA SER A 103 1.13 -5.30 2.10
C SER A 103 0.75 -6.30 3.20
N GLY A 104 0.53 -5.82 4.43
CA GLY A 104 0.13 -6.65 5.55
C GLY A 104 -1.37 -6.86 5.62
N ALA A 105 -2.12 -5.86 6.07
CA ALA A 105 -3.53 -6.00 6.43
C ALA A 105 -4.45 -6.17 5.19
N ALA A 106 -4.30 -5.30 4.18
CA ALA A 106 -5.17 -5.33 3.01
C ALA A 106 -4.94 -6.56 2.13
N ALA A 107 -3.67 -6.81 1.75
CA ALA A 107 -3.32 -7.90 0.85
C ALA A 107 -3.63 -9.28 1.44
N THR A 108 -3.37 -9.49 2.73
CA THR A 108 -3.69 -10.77 3.39
C THR A 108 -5.19 -11.00 3.50
N ALA A 109 -5.96 -9.97 3.85
CA ALA A 109 -7.42 -10.08 3.91
C ALA A 109 -8.02 -10.41 2.54
N MET A 110 -7.53 -9.77 1.47
CA MET A 110 -7.94 -10.08 0.09
C MET A 110 -7.56 -11.50 -0.32
N CYS A 111 -6.34 -11.93 -0.01
CA CYS A 111 -5.84 -13.28 -0.31
C CYS A 111 -6.63 -14.34 0.46
N ALA A 112 -6.93 -14.10 1.74
CA ALA A 112 -7.68 -15.03 2.57
C ALA A 112 -9.13 -15.19 2.07
N ASP A 113 -9.79 -14.08 1.74
CA ASP A 113 -11.15 -14.12 1.19
C ASP A 113 -11.19 -14.84 -0.16
N LEU A 114 -10.26 -14.53 -1.07
CA LEU A 114 -10.21 -15.18 -2.38
C LEU A 114 -9.80 -16.65 -2.28
N GLY A 115 -8.84 -16.97 -1.40
CA GLY A 115 -8.43 -18.34 -1.10
C GLY A 115 -9.56 -19.16 -0.51
N ALA A 116 -10.37 -18.57 0.38
CA ALA A 116 -11.56 -19.22 0.94
C ALA A 116 -12.60 -19.56 -0.13
N ARG A 117 -12.83 -18.64 -1.09
CA ARG A 117 -13.72 -18.91 -2.25
C ARG A 117 -13.15 -19.98 -3.19
N THR A 118 -11.83 -20.01 -3.33
CA THR A 118 -11.14 -21.02 -4.16
C THR A 118 -11.28 -22.42 -3.56
N ILE A 119 -11.05 -22.60 -2.26
CA ILE A 119 -11.20 -23.93 -1.61
C ILE A 119 -12.66 -24.40 -1.49
N ARG A 120 -13.63 -23.49 -1.65
CA ARG A 120 -15.07 -23.80 -1.71
C ARG A 120 -15.56 -24.08 -3.13
N GLU A 121 -14.65 -24.16 -4.10
CA GLU A 121 -14.94 -24.39 -5.52
C GLU A 121 -15.84 -23.31 -6.17
N GLU A 122 -16.03 -22.15 -5.51
CA GLU A 122 -16.85 -21.05 -6.06
C GLU A 122 -16.22 -20.48 -7.34
N ILE A 123 -14.88 -20.40 -7.38
CA ILE A 123 -14.13 -19.91 -8.55
C ILE A 123 -14.30 -20.84 -9.76
N ASP A 124 -14.32 -22.15 -9.52
CA ASP A 124 -14.48 -23.14 -10.58
C ASP A 124 -15.94 -23.23 -11.03
N ALA A 125 -16.89 -23.10 -10.10
CA ALA A 125 -18.31 -22.96 -10.43
C ALA A 125 -18.57 -21.77 -11.37
N MET A 126 -17.93 -20.61 -11.13
CA MET A 126 -18.02 -19.46 -12.04
C MET A 126 -17.50 -19.76 -13.44
N LYS A 127 -16.37 -20.48 -13.57
CA LYS A 127 -15.83 -20.87 -14.87
C LYS A 127 -16.78 -21.81 -15.62
N VAL A 128 -17.42 -22.74 -14.91
CA VAL A 128 -18.40 -23.70 -15.49
C VAL A 128 -19.61 -22.98 -16.07
N ILE A 129 -20.11 -21.93 -15.40
CA ILE A 129 -21.24 -21.13 -15.90
C ILE A 129 -20.82 -20.02 -16.89
N GLY A 130 -19.56 -20.04 -17.35
CA GLY A 130 -19.04 -19.12 -18.36
C GLY A 130 -18.70 -17.70 -17.85
N VAL A 131 -18.63 -17.50 -16.54
CA VAL A 131 -18.25 -16.21 -15.93
C VAL A 131 -16.75 -16.15 -15.70
N ASN A 132 -16.10 -15.11 -16.21
CA ASN A 132 -14.66 -14.92 -16.03
C ASN A 132 -14.35 -14.44 -14.58
N PRO A 133 -13.62 -15.22 -13.76
CA PRO A 133 -13.29 -14.86 -12.38
C PRO A 133 -12.41 -13.60 -12.26
N VAL A 134 -11.53 -13.36 -13.24
CA VAL A 134 -10.64 -12.20 -13.24
C VAL A 134 -11.47 -10.91 -13.35
N GLN A 135 -12.42 -10.88 -14.27
CA GLN A 135 -13.29 -9.72 -14.46
C GLN A 135 -14.26 -9.52 -13.28
N ALA A 136 -14.82 -10.60 -12.74
CA ALA A 136 -15.83 -10.52 -11.69
C ALA A 136 -15.26 -10.25 -10.29
N LEU A 137 -14.06 -10.76 -9.97
CA LEU A 137 -13.50 -10.69 -8.62
C LEU A 137 -12.16 -9.94 -8.55
N VAL A 138 -11.24 -10.16 -9.49
CA VAL A 138 -9.89 -9.59 -9.42
C VAL A 138 -9.89 -8.09 -9.73
N VAL A 139 -10.52 -7.68 -10.83
CA VAL A 139 -10.62 -6.25 -11.22
C VAL A 139 -11.20 -5.37 -10.11
N PRO A 140 -12.39 -5.66 -9.52
CA PRO A 140 -12.92 -4.81 -8.45
C PRO A 140 -12.04 -4.79 -7.21
N ARG A 141 -11.35 -5.89 -6.85
CA ARG A 141 -10.43 -5.93 -5.71
C ARG A 141 -9.18 -5.07 -5.93
N VAL A 142 -8.57 -5.14 -7.11
CA VAL A 142 -7.38 -4.33 -7.43
C VAL A 142 -7.73 -2.83 -7.44
N LEU A 143 -8.89 -2.47 -8.00
CA LEU A 143 -9.38 -1.09 -7.97
C LEU A 143 -9.70 -0.64 -6.54
N ALA A 144 -10.35 -1.48 -5.74
CA ALA A 144 -10.60 -1.20 -4.33
C ALA A 144 -9.30 -1.00 -3.54
N ALA A 145 -8.31 -1.88 -3.72
CA ALA A 145 -6.99 -1.78 -3.10
C ALA A 145 -6.30 -0.46 -3.44
N THR A 146 -6.35 -0.08 -4.71
CA THR A 146 -5.76 1.16 -5.23
C THR A 146 -6.43 2.40 -4.63
N PHE A 147 -7.76 2.43 -4.60
CA PHE A 147 -8.51 3.53 -4.02
C PHE A 147 -8.29 3.64 -2.50
N VAL A 148 -8.30 2.51 -1.79
CA VAL A 148 -8.05 2.51 -0.34
C VAL A 148 -6.61 2.92 -0.03
N ALA A 149 -5.60 2.49 -0.80
CA ALA A 149 -4.22 2.93 -0.60
C ALA A 149 -4.07 4.45 -0.73
N LEU A 150 -4.72 5.06 -1.72
CA LEU A 150 -4.79 6.52 -1.85
C LEU A 150 -5.41 7.19 -0.61
N MET A 151 -6.55 6.67 -0.17
CA MET A 151 -7.25 7.19 1.00
C MET A 151 -6.40 7.07 2.26
N LEU A 152 -5.76 5.91 2.48
CA LEU A 152 -4.89 5.67 3.62
C LEU A 152 -3.69 6.63 3.63
N TYR A 153 -3.06 6.89 2.49
CA TYR A 153 -1.97 7.87 2.41
C TYR A 153 -2.43 9.26 2.90
N SER A 154 -3.60 9.72 2.47
CA SER A 154 -4.14 11.02 2.89
C SER A 154 -4.40 11.08 4.40
N VAL A 155 -4.91 9.98 4.98
CA VAL A 155 -5.12 9.86 6.43
C VAL A 155 -3.78 9.90 7.17
N VAL A 156 -2.77 9.16 6.69
CA VAL A 156 -1.43 9.17 7.30
C VAL A 156 -0.80 10.56 7.25
N ALA A 157 -0.94 11.28 6.13
CA ALA A 157 -0.40 12.64 6.02
C ALA A 157 -1.04 13.58 7.05
N VAL A 158 -2.37 13.56 7.20
CA VAL A 158 -3.07 14.42 8.17
C VAL A 158 -2.74 14.04 9.61
N VAL A 159 -2.80 12.75 9.94
CA VAL A 159 -2.50 12.25 11.29
C VAL A 159 -1.03 12.44 11.63
N GLY A 160 -0.12 12.23 10.68
CA GLY A 160 1.31 12.43 10.83
C GLY A 160 1.67 13.89 11.08
N LEU A 161 1.13 14.82 10.28
CA LEU A 161 1.35 16.25 10.49
C LEU A 161 0.77 16.75 11.82
N THR A 162 -0.44 16.30 12.17
CA THR A 162 -1.08 16.68 13.44
C THR A 162 -0.33 16.09 14.65
N GLY A 163 0.05 14.82 14.58
CA GLY A 163 0.79 14.14 15.64
C GLY A 163 2.20 14.71 15.84
N SER A 164 2.90 15.04 14.74
CA SER A 164 4.20 15.69 14.82
C SER A 164 4.12 17.12 15.34
N TYR A 165 3.11 17.91 14.94
CA TYR A 165 2.88 19.25 15.50
C TYR A 165 2.73 19.21 17.01
N LEU A 166 1.85 18.34 17.54
CA LEU A 166 1.64 18.21 18.97
C LEU A 166 2.94 17.83 19.69
N PHE A 167 3.67 16.86 19.15
CA PHE A 167 4.89 16.41 19.79
C PHE A 167 6.00 17.47 19.78
N VAL A 168 6.25 18.11 18.63
CA VAL A 168 7.31 19.12 18.48
C VAL A 168 7.02 20.36 19.33
N VAL A 169 5.78 20.83 19.36
CA VAL A 169 5.41 22.03 20.12
C VAL A 169 5.44 21.76 21.63
N TYR A 170 4.81 20.67 22.10
CA TYR A 170 4.66 20.42 23.54
C TYR A 170 5.89 19.76 24.18
N VAL A 171 6.67 18.97 23.44
CA VAL A 171 7.82 18.24 23.99
C VAL A 171 9.14 18.95 23.66
N GLN A 172 9.30 19.44 22.42
CA GLN A 172 10.55 20.06 21.97
C GLN A 172 10.57 21.60 22.13
N ASN A 173 9.48 22.19 22.64
CA ASN A 173 9.34 23.63 22.91
C ASN A 173 9.63 24.52 21.68
N VAL A 174 9.33 24.03 20.48
CA VAL A 174 9.41 24.84 19.26
C VAL A 174 8.22 25.78 19.19
N THR A 175 8.43 27.00 18.71
CA THR A 175 7.35 27.99 18.57
C THR A 175 6.30 27.50 17.57
N PRO A 176 5.00 27.44 17.95
CA PRO A 176 3.94 26.96 17.05
C PRO A 176 3.88 27.70 15.72
N GLY A 177 4.10 29.02 15.77
CA GLY A 177 4.14 29.87 14.57
C GLY A 177 5.27 29.52 13.60
N ALA A 178 6.46 29.19 14.13
CA ALA A 178 7.60 28.77 13.31
C ALA A 178 7.33 27.43 12.63
N PHE A 179 6.71 26.47 13.34
CA PHE A 179 6.34 25.19 12.76
C PHE A 179 5.35 25.35 11.60
N VAL A 180 4.24 26.07 11.82
CA VAL A 180 3.19 26.24 10.80
C VAL A 180 3.71 27.03 9.59
N ALA A 181 4.52 28.06 9.80
CA ALA A 181 5.17 28.78 8.72
C ALA A 181 6.13 27.87 7.92
N GLY A 182 6.87 26.99 8.61
CA GLY A 182 7.79 26.04 8.00
C GLY A 182 7.12 24.93 7.18
N LEU A 183 5.87 24.55 7.47
CA LEU A 183 5.18 23.44 6.80
C LEU A 183 5.17 23.57 5.26
N THR A 184 4.99 24.78 4.75
CA THR A 184 4.88 25.05 3.31
C THR A 184 6.22 25.38 2.64
N LEU A 185 7.31 25.45 3.42
CA LEU A 185 8.61 25.89 2.94
C LEU A 185 9.29 24.86 2.03
N LEU A 186 9.16 23.58 2.39
CA LEU A 186 9.78 22.45 1.68
C LEU A 186 8.75 21.49 1.05
N THR A 187 7.47 21.65 1.40
CA THR A 187 6.39 20.74 1.02
C THR A 187 5.40 21.48 0.14
N GLY A 188 5.38 21.14 -1.15
CA GLY A 188 4.47 21.69 -2.14
C GLY A 188 3.61 20.60 -2.80
N LEU A 189 2.85 21.04 -3.81
CA LEU A 189 2.05 20.15 -4.66
C LEU A 189 2.87 19.03 -5.33
N PRO A 190 4.11 19.25 -5.82
CA PRO A 190 4.88 18.20 -6.47
C PRO A 190 5.15 16.99 -5.56
N GLN A 191 5.54 17.24 -4.30
CA GLN A 191 5.84 16.19 -3.33
C GLN A 191 4.59 15.36 -3.01
N VAL A 192 3.44 16.02 -2.88
CA VAL A 192 2.15 15.34 -2.64
C VAL A 192 1.75 14.49 -3.84
N ILE A 193 1.90 15.00 -5.07
CA ILE A 193 1.56 14.27 -6.30
C ILE A 193 2.45 13.03 -6.43
N VAL A 194 3.77 13.15 -6.21
CA VAL A 194 4.69 12.02 -6.24
C VAL A 194 4.28 10.95 -5.22
N SER A 195 3.92 11.35 -4.01
CA SER A 195 3.46 10.42 -2.97
C SER A 195 2.10 9.78 -3.28
N LEU A 196 1.17 10.50 -3.92
CA LEU A 196 -0.09 9.94 -4.40
C LEU A 196 0.13 8.89 -5.49
N VAL A 197 1.03 9.17 -6.44
CA VAL A 197 1.41 8.20 -7.49
C VAL A 197 2.04 6.95 -6.87
N LYS A 198 2.89 7.09 -5.85
CA LYS A 198 3.41 5.95 -5.08
C LYS A 198 2.29 5.13 -4.44
N ALA A 199 1.36 5.78 -3.75
CA ALA A 199 0.24 5.12 -3.10
C ALA A 199 -0.65 4.35 -4.10
N LEU A 200 -0.88 4.91 -5.29
CA LEU A 200 -1.56 4.22 -6.40
C LEU A 200 -0.83 2.93 -6.78
N LEU A 201 0.48 3.00 -7.01
CA LEU A 201 1.28 1.84 -7.39
C LEU A 201 1.27 0.76 -6.30
N PHE A 202 1.33 1.15 -5.03
CA PHE A 202 1.29 0.20 -3.92
C PHE A 202 -0.03 -0.57 -3.86
N GLY A 203 -1.17 0.14 -3.97
CA GLY A 203 -2.48 -0.51 -3.96
C GLY A 203 -2.69 -1.43 -5.16
N LEU A 204 -2.24 -1.01 -6.35
CA LEU A 204 -2.33 -1.82 -7.57
C LEU A 204 -1.49 -3.09 -7.47
N SER A 205 -0.22 -2.97 -7.07
CA SER A 205 0.68 -4.12 -6.95
C SER A 205 0.26 -5.07 -5.83
N ALA A 206 -0.12 -4.56 -4.66
CA ALA A 206 -0.59 -5.40 -3.56
C ALA A 206 -1.88 -6.14 -3.92
N GLY A 207 -2.82 -5.47 -4.58
CA GLY A 207 -4.05 -6.10 -5.06
C GLY A 207 -3.78 -7.23 -6.05
N LEU A 208 -2.87 -7.03 -7.01
CA LEU A 208 -2.49 -8.06 -7.98
C LEU A 208 -1.82 -9.26 -7.31
N ILE A 209 -0.88 -9.02 -6.39
CA ILE A 209 -0.16 -10.09 -5.68
C ILE A 209 -1.14 -10.89 -4.82
N ALA A 210 -2.02 -10.22 -4.07
CA ALA A 210 -3.04 -10.88 -3.26
C ALA A 210 -4.02 -11.72 -4.09
N CYS A 211 -4.44 -11.21 -5.25
CA CYS A 211 -5.35 -11.94 -6.14
C CYS A 211 -4.66 -13.14 -6.79
N HIS A 212 -3.42 -13.00 -7.23
CA HIS A 212 -2.65 -14.10 -7.80
C HIS A 212 -2.47 -15.24 -6.80
N GLN A 213 -2.05 -14.89 -5.57
CA GLN A 213 -1.81 -15.88 -4.53
C GLN A 213 -3.12 -16.51 -4.05
N GLY A 214 -4.21 -15.73 -3.95
CA GLY A 214 -5.54 -16.18 -3.56
C GLY A 214 -6.22 -17.12 -4.57
N LEU A 215 -5.99 -16.94 -5.89
CA LEU A 215 -6.49 -17.85 -6.92
C LEU A 215 -5.67 -19.12 -7.08
N SER A 216 -4.40 -19.08 -6.66
CA SER A 216 -3.46 -20.19 -6.80
C SER A 216 -3.46 -21.13 -5.59
N VAL A 217 -4.35 -20.92 -4.62
CA VAL A 217 -4.43 -21.73 -3.40
C VAL A 217 -4.95 -23.13 -3.72
N GLY A 218 -4.31 -24.14 -3.14
CA GLY A 218 -4.78 -25.52 -3.14
C GLY A 218 -4.54 -26.21 -1.80
N GLY A 219 -5.15 -27.38 -1.59
CA GLY A 219 -4.88 -28.22 -0.42
C GLY A 219 -5.63 -27.83 0.87
N GLY A 220 -6.81 -27.21 0.75
CA GLY A 220 -7.70 -26.94 1.89
C GLY A 220 -7.31 -25.73 2.76
N PRO A 221 -7.85 -25.62 3.99
CA PRO A 221 -7.68 -24.43 4.84
C PRO A 221 -6.23 -24.10 5.18
N THR A 222 -5.37 -25.10 5.37
CA THR A 222 -3.94 -24.91 5.64
C THR A 222 -3.22 -24.25 4.46
N GLY A 223 -3.64 -24.57 3.22
CA GLY A 223 -3.11 -23.94 2.01
C GLY A 223 -3.39 -22.43 1.96
N VAL A 224 -4.56 -22.00 2.44
CA VAL A 224 -4.92 -20.57 2.52
C VAL A 224 -3.98 -19.83 3.46
N GLY A 225 -3.67 -20.43 4.63
CA GLY A 225 -2.73 -19.83 5.58
C GLY A 225 -1.32 -19.64 5.01
N ASN A 226 -0.81 -20.65 4.28
CA ASN A 226 0.49 -20.55 3.63
C ASN A 226 0.50 -19.47 2.53
N ALA A 227 -0.54 -19.42 1.71
CA ALA A 227 -0.71 -18.40 0.68
C ALA A 227 -0.77 -16.98 1.27
N VAL A 228 -1.45 -16.80 2.40
CA VAL A 228 -1.50 -15.53 3.12
C VAL A 228 -0.09 -15.10 3.57
N ASN A 229 0.70 -16.01 4.16
CA ASN A 229 2.06 -15.70 4.59
C ASN A 229 2.98 -15.34 3.41
N GLU A 230 2.89 -16.09 2.31
CA GLU A 230 3.63 -15.79 1.07
C GLU A 230 3.22 -14.43 0.49
N THR A 231 1.92 -14.10 0.51
CA THR A 231 1.40 -12.82 0.03
C THR A 231 2.03 -11.64 0.76
N VAL A 232 2.20 -11.73 2.09
CA VAL A 232 2.84 -10.66 2.88
C VAL A 232 4.27 -10.45 2.39
N VAL A 233 5.06 -11.52 2.29
CA VAL A 233 6.47 -11.43 1.92
C VAL A 233 6.62 -10.86 0.51
N PHE A 234 5.89 -11.40 -0.47
CA PHE A 234 5.97 -10.92 -1.86
C PHE A 234 5.46 -9.49 -2.01
N SER A 235 4.34 -9.14 -1.36
CA SER A 235 3.81 -7.78 -1.39
C SER A 235 4.80 -6.81 -0.75
N PHE A 236 5.36 -7.15 0.41
CA PHE A 236 6.31 -6.29 1.11
C PHE A 236 7.57 -6.03 0.26
N MET A 237 8.16 -7.09 -0.31
CA MET A 237 9.33 -6.96 -1.19
C MET A 237 9.03 -6.11 -2.43
N ALA A 238 7.89 -6.36 -3.10
CA ALA A 238 7.50 -5.62 -4.29
C ALA A 238 7.22 -4.14 -3.97
N LEU A 239 6.46 -3.85 -2.91
CA LEU A 239 6.08 -2.50 -2.54
C LEU A 239 7.30 -1.66 -2.11
N PHE A 240 8.26 -2.25 -1.40
CA PHE A 240 9.51 -1.56 -1.06
C PHE A 240 10.37 -1.27 -2.29
N LEU A 241 10.47 -2.22 -3.22
CA LEU A 241 11.19 -2.01 -4.48
C LEU A 241 10.54 -0.89 -5.30
N ILE A 242 9.22 -0.89 -5.41
CA ILE A 242 8.46 0.20 -6.04
C ILE A 242 8.70 1.51 -5.30
N ASN A 243 8.73 1.52 -3.97
CA ASN A 243 8.97 2.73 -3.20
C ASN A 243 10.36 3.32 -3.50
N ILE A 244 11.40 2.49 -3.57
CA ILE A 244 12.76 2.94 -3.90
C ILE A 244 12.81 3.51 -5.32
N LEU A 245 12.27 2.80 -6.30
CA LEU A 245 12.26 3.24 -7.70
C LEU A 245 11.45 4.53 -7.89
N ALA A 246 10.24 4.59 -7.32
CA ALA A 246 9.39 5.77 -7.40
C ALA A 246 9.98 6.96 -6.64
N THR A 247 10.72 6.73 -5.56
CA THR A 247 11.47 7.79 -4.88
C THR A 247 12.62 8.30 -5.73
N ALA A 248 13.41 7.39 -6.33
CA ALA A 248 14.52 7.78 -7.20
C ALA A 248 14.05 8.59 -8.41
N LEU A 249 12.91 8.22 -9.01
CA LEU A 249 12.28 8.97 -10.09
C LEU A 249 11.70 10.30 -9.60
N GLY A 250 11.01 10.31 -8.46
CA GLY A 250 10.41 11.51 -7.88
C GLY A 250 11.43 12.59 -7.54
N VAL A 251 12.61 12.20 -7.05
CA VAL A 251 13.73 13.12 -6.76
C VAL A 251 14.25 13.77 -8.04
N LYS A 252 14.40 13.02 -9.14
CA LYS A 252 14.83 13.56 -10.44
C LYS A 252 13.83 14.50 -11.11
N VAL A 253 12.54 14.36 -10.78
CA VAL A 253 11.47 15.20 -11.35
C VAL A 253 11.25 16.47 -10.53
N THR A 254 11.64 16.48 -9.25
CA THR A 254 11.41 17.60 -8.32
C THR A 254 12.66 18.45 -8.07
N GLY A 255 13.86 17.95 -8.38
CA GLY A 255 15.13 18.69 -8.31
C GLY A 255 15.58 19.20 -9.67
#